data_AF-A0A952AU92-F1
#
_entry.id   AF-A0A952AU92-F1
#
_cell.length_a   1.000
_cell.length_b   1.000
_cell.length_c   1.000
_cell.angle_alpha   90.00
_cell.angle_beta   90.00
_cell.angle_gamma   90.00
#
_symmetry.space_group_name_H-M   'P 1'
#
loop_
_entity.id
_entity.type
_entity.pdbx_description
1 polymer ?
#
loop_
_entity_poly.entity_id
_entity_poly.type
_entity_poly.pdbx_seq_one_letter_code
_entity_poly.pdbx_strand_id
1 'polypeptide(L)' 'MTLVSAQAITWNDGSLGCPQPGAMYTQALVNGFQVIFDVAGETYDYHLSDGGYFTLCSNPLPNSPVERSR' A
#
# COMPACT_ATOMS: atom_id res chain seq x y z
N MET A 1 15.30 -9.06 0.01
CA MET A 1 14.13 -8.34 0.54
C MET A 1 14.63 -7.16 1.34
N THR A 2 14.26 -5.95 0.96
CA THR A 2 14.60 -4.71 1.64
C THR A 2 13.35 -3.86 1.83
N LEU A 3 13.26 -3.16 2.96
CA LEU A 3 12.25 -2.13 3.16
C LEU A 3 12.67 -0.88 2.39
N VAL A 4 11.83 -0.41 1.47
CA VAL A 4 12.08 0.80 0.67
C VAL A 4 11.45 2.02 1.34
N SER A 5 10.21 1.89 1.83
CA SER A 5 9.48 2.97 2.48
C SER A 5 8.49 2.42 3.49
N ALA A 6 8.27 3.15 4.58
CA ALA A 6 7.19 2.92 5.54
C ALA A 6 6.68 4.29 6.02
N GLN A 7 5.43 4.61 5.70
CA GLN A 7 4.83 5.90 6.02
C GLN A 7 3.48 5.71 6.70
N ALA A 8 3.24 6.47 7.76
CA ALA A 8 1.91 6.56 8.37
C ALA A 8 0.99 7.36 7.44
N ILE A 9 -0.16 6.79 7.09
CA ILE A 9 -1.18 7.39 6.22
C ILE A 9 -2.55 7.23 6.88
N THR A 10 -3.41 8.21 6.66
CA THR A 10 -4.85 8.07 6.94
C THR A 10 -5.58 7.79 5.63
N TRP A 11 -6.16 6.61 5.52
CA TRP A 11 -6.96 6.17 4.38
C TRP A 11 -8.36 6.77 4.44
N ASN A 12 -8.95 7.04 3.28
CA ASN A 12 -10.27 7.65 3.18
C ASN A 12 -11.42 6.69 3.52
N ASP A 13 -11.19 5.38 3.42
CA ASP A 13 -12.17 4.34 3.67
C ASP A 13 -11.49 3.01 4.06
N GLY A 14 -12.30 2.00 4.37
CA GLY A 14 -11.84 0.65 4.70
C GLY A 14 -11.22 -0.13 3.54
N SER A 15 -11.16 0.43 2.33
CA SER A 15 -10.44 -0.20 1.20
C SER A 15 -8.94 -0.02 1.29
N LEU A 16 -8.47 0.86 2.19
CA LEU A 16 -7.08 1.27 2.30
C LEU A 16 -6.52 1.77 0.95
N GLY A 17 -7.36 2.40 0.12
CA GLY A 17 -6.97 2.87 -1.21
C GLY A 17 -6.87 1.77 -2.29
N CYS A 18 -7.24 0.52 -1.98
CA CYS A 18 -7.18 -0.62 -2.90
C CYS A 18 -8.56 -1.29 -3.03
N PRO A 19 -9.58 -0.60 -3.56
CA PRO A 19 -10.93 -1.13 -3.66
C PRO A 19 -11.02 -2.30 -4.65
N GLN A 20 -11.67 -3.38 -4.22
CA GLN A 20 -11.94 -4.55 -5.03
C GLN A 20 -13.36 -4.52 -5.60
N PRO A 21 -13.58 -4.92 -6.87
CA PRO A 21 -14.92 -4.97 -7.45
C PRO A 21 -15.88 -5.86 -6.64
N GLY A 22 -17.06 -5.32 -6.32
CA GLY A 22 -18.09 -6.04 -5.56
C GLY A 22 -17.88 -6.10 -4.05
N ALA A 23 -16.76 -5.59 -3.53
CA ALA A 23 -16.57 -5.44 -2.09
C ALA A 23 -17.28 -4.18 -1.57
N MET A 24 -17.75 -4.24 -0.32
CA MET A 24 -18.27 -3.08 0.41
C MET A 24 -17.26 -2.67 1.47
N TYR A 25 -16.97 -1.37 1.54
CA TYR A 25 -16.01 -0.81 2.49
C TYR A 25 -16.69 0.22 3.39
N THR A 26 -16.16 0.38 4.60
CA THR A 26 -16.61 1.40 5.54
C THR A 26 -16.20 2.79 5.06
N GLN A 27 -17.13 3.75 5.09
CA GLN A 27 -16.85 5.16 4.77
C GLN A 27 -16.35 5.91 6.02
N ALA A 28 -15.22 5.47 6.56
CA ALA A 28 -14.60 6.06 7.72
C ALA A 28 -13.09 6.23 7.48
N LEU A 29 -12.51 7.29 8.02
CA LEU A 29 -11.07 7.48 8.00
C LEU A 29 -10.40 6.34 8.79
N VAL A 30 -9.40 5.71 8.18
CA VAL A 30 -8.66 4.61 8.80
C VAL A 30 -7.20 5.01 8.91
N ASN A 31 -6.66 5.06 10.13
CA ASN A 31 -5.21 5.24 10.27
C ASN A 31 -4.51 3.95 9.88
N GLY A 32 -3.32 4.10 9.33
CA GLY A 32 -2.63 2.97 8.74
C GLY A 32 -1.24 3.31 8.27
N PHE A 33 -0.69 2.40 7.47
CA PHE A 33 0.64 2.55 6.90
C PHE A 33 0.65 2.13 5.44
N GLN A 34 1.42 2.87 4.63
CA GLN A 34 1.87 2.41 3.33
C GLN A 34 3.31 1.91 3.48
N VAL A 35 3.55 0.66 3.07
CA VAL A 35 4.84 -0.01 3.23
C VAL A 35 5.26 -0.62 1.91
N ILE A 36 6.41 -0.18 1.42
CA ILE A 36 6.96 -0.60 0.13
C ILE A 36 8.19 -1.48 0.38
N PHE A 37 8.20 -2.68 -0.20
CA PHE A 37 9.33 -3.60 -0.17
C PHE A 37 9.91 -3.83 -1.55
N ASP A 38 11.22 -4.02 -1.64
CA ASP A 38 11.87 -4.63 -2.80
C ASP A 38 12.22 -6.09 -2.49
N VAL A 39 11.77 -7.01 -3.33
CA VAL A 39 12.04 -8.44 -3.24
C VAL A 39 12.58 -8.90 -4.59
N ALA A 40 13.88 -9.17 -4.64
CA ALA A 40 14.55 -9.67 -5.86
C ALA A 40 14.36 -8.75 -7.07
N GLY A 41 14.30 -7.43 -6.87
CA GLY A 41 14.11 -6.45 -7.94
C GLY A 41 12.65 -6.19 -8.31
N GLU A 42 11.69 -6.82 -7.62
CA GLU A 42 10.27 -6.50 -7.72
C GLU A 42 9.80 -5.70 -6.51
N THR A 43 8.99 -4.66 -6.76
CA THR A 43 8.44 -3.79 -5.72
C THR A 43 7.03 -4.23 -5.32
N TYR A 44 6.79 -4.31 -4.01
CA TYR A 44 5.51 -4.70 -3.41
C TYR A 44 4.99 -3.56 -2.53
N ASP A 45 3.78 -3.09 -2.79
CA ASP A 45 3.12 -2.01 -2.02
C ASP A 45 2.02 -2.58 -1.11
N TYR A 46 2.28 -2.56 0.19
CA TYR A 46 1.37 -3.04 1.21
C TYR A 46 0.71 -1.88 1.94
N HIS A 47 -0.61 -1.91 2.00
CA HIS A 47 -1.40 -0.95 2.76
C HIS A 47 -1.98 -1.63 3.99
N LEU A 48 -1.75 -1.05 5.16
CA LEU A 48 -2.14 -1.60 6.46
C LEU A 48 -3.12 -0.66 7.13
N SER A 49 -4.01 -1.22 7.96
CA SER A 49 -4.80 -0.49 8.94
C SER A 49 -4.23 -0.69 10.35
N ASP A 50 -4.48 0.29 11.22
CA ASP A 50 -4.26 0.16 12.66
C ASP A 50 -5.20 -0.88 13.30
N GLY A 51 -6.33 -1.17 12.65
CA GLY A 51 -7.26 -2.27 12.98
C GLY A 51 -6.71 -3.68 12.72
N GLY A 52 -5.48 -3.81 12.24
CA GLY A 52 -4.77 -5.09 12.16
C GLY A 52 -5.01 -5.91 10.88
N TYR A 53 -5.57 -5.30 9.84
CA TYR A 53 -5.66 -5.93 8.52
C TYR A 53 -4.78 -5.20 7.50
N PHE A 54 -4.36 -5.93 6.47
CA PHE A 54 -3.50 -5.39 5.42
C PHE A 54 -3.91 -5.95 4.05
N THR A 55 -3.52 -5.23 3.00
CA THR A 55 -3.73 -5.63 1.60
C THR A 55 -2.48 -5.35 0.78
N LEU A 56 -2.17 -6.24 -0.16
CA LEU A 56 -1.20 -5.97 -1.21
C LEU A 56 -1.94 -5.20 -2.31
N CYS A 57 -1.58 -3.94 -2.51
CA CYS A 57 -2.19 -3.14 -3.56
C CYS A 57 -1.57 -3.55 -4.90
N SER A 58 -2.31 -4.34 -5.69
CA SER A 58 -1.92 -4.71 -7.05
C SER A 58 -2.20 -3.60 -8.07
N ASN A 59 -1.89 -2.35 -7.69
CA ASN A 59 -1.65 -1.33 -8.68
C ASN A 59 -0.13 -1.21 -8.78
N PRO A 60 0.54 -1.86 -9.75
CA PRO A 60 1.92 -1.49 -10.05
C PRO A 60 1.88 0.01 -10.30
N LEU A 61 2.49 0.80 -9.42
CA LEU A 61 2.58 2.24 -9.62
C LEU A 61 3.02 2.44 -11.08
N PRO A 62 2.21 3.11 -11.94
CA PRO A 62 2.53 3.21 -13.35
C PRO A 62 3.85 3.94 -13.60
N ASN A 63 4.43 4.53 -12.56
CA ASN A 63 5.75 5.12 -12.53
C ASN A 63 6.37 5.00 -11.12
N SER A 64 6.62 3.80 -10.57
CA SER A 64 7.73 3.70 -9.62
C SER A 64 9.01 3.85 -10.45
N PRO A 65 9.75 4.98 -10.36
CA PRO A 65 11.10 4.94 -10.82
C PRO A 65 11.77 3.94 -9.91
N VAL A 66 12.25 2.82 -10.47
CA VAL A 66 13.58 2.38 -10.07
C VAL A 66 14.42 3.64 -10.18
N GLU A 67 14.66 4.30 -9.05
CA GLU A 67 15.63 5.37 -8.93
C GLU A 67 16.97 4.70 -9.19
N ARG A 68 17.24 4.53 -10.50
CA ARG A 68 18.51 4.13 -11.05
C ARG A 68 19.46 5.20 -10.60
N SER A 69 20.16 4.91 -9.51
CA SER A 69 21.46 5.43 -9.18
C SER A 69 22.30 5.57 -10.44
N ARG A 70 22.42 6.80 -10.96
CA ARG A 70 23.64 7.31 -11.58
C ARG A 70 23.70 8.83 -11.50
#